data_AF-D3ZE85-F1
#
_entry.id   AF-D3ZE85-F1
#
_cell.length_a   1.000
_cell.length_b   1.000
_cell.length_c   1.000
_cell.angle_alpha   90.00
_cell.angle_beta   90.00
_cell.angle_gamma   90.00
#
_symmetry.space_group_name_H-M   'P 1'
#
loop_
_entity.id
_entity.type
_entity.pdbx_description
1 polymer ?
#
loop_
_entity_poly.entity_id
_entity_poly.type
_entity_poly.pdbx_seq_one_letter_code
_entity_poly.pdbx_strand_id
1 'polypeptide(L)'
;MAGQSLRRSAWVPLLLRLLLAGIAACEASPADDGAGPGGRGPRGRARGDAGADEAVPRHDSSYGTFAGEFYDLRYLSEEGYPFPTAPPVDPFAKIKVEDCGRTKGCFRYGKPGCNAETCDYFLSYRMIGADVEFELSADTDGWVAVGFSSDKKMGGDDVMACVHDDNGRVRIQHFYNVGQWAKEVQRNPARDEEGVFENNRVTCRFKRPVNVPRDETIVDLHLSWYYLFAWGPAIQGSITRHDIDSPPASERVVSIYKYEDIFMPSAAYQTFSSPFCLLLIVALTFYLLMGTP
;
A
#
# COMPACT_ATOMS: atom_id res chain seq x y z
N MET A 1 -0.05 81.88 -8.07
CA MET A 1 1.24 81.20 -7.82
C MET A 1 0.91 79.71 -7.69
N ALA A 2 0.85 78.95 -8.78
CA ALA A 2 1.94 78.21 -9.46
C ALA A 2 2.35 76.91 -8.74
N GLY A 3 2.23 75.77 -9.44
CA GLY A 3 2.87 74.46 -9.14
C GLY A 3 1.89 73.33 -8.78
N GLN A 4 1.35 72.51 -9.72
CA GLN A 4 1.93 71.41 -10.53
C GLN A 4 1.75 69.98 -9.95
N SER A 5 0.74 69.29 -10.48
CA SER A 5 0.64 67.87 -10.91
C SER A 5 1.77 66.89 -10.53
N LEU A 6 1.41 65.80 -9.83
CA LEU A 6 2.12 64.52 -9.84
C LEU A 6 1.26 63.42 -10.46
N ARG A 7 1.83 62.80 -11.52
CA ARG A 7 1.23 61.82 -12.42
C ARG A 7 1.05 60.45 -11.74
N ARG A 8 -0.10 59.83 -12.01
CA ARG A 8 -0.41 58.43 -11.67
C ARG A 8 0.52 57.46 -12.39
N SER A 9 1.15 56.58 -11.61
CA SER A 9 2.06 55.51 -12.07
C SER A 9 1.30 54.37 -12.74
N ALA A 10 1.69 54.02 -13.97
CA ALA A 10 1.11 53.00 -14.83
C ALA A 10 1.64 51.57 -14.57
N TRP A 11 2.12 51.26 -13.36
CA TRP A 11 2.85 50.03 -13.06
C TRP A 11 2.00 48.88 -12.48
N VAL A 12 0.73 49.15 -12.17
CA VAL A 12 -0.18 48.18 -11.56
C VAL A 12 -0.70 47.07 -12.52
N PRO A 13 -0.77 47.22 -13.87
CA PRO A 13 -1.36 46.17 -14.71
C PRO A 13 -0.37 45.08 -15.16
N LEU A 14 0.94 45.18 -14.84
CA LEU A 14 1.95 44.22 -15.30
C LEU A 14 2.10 43.01 -14.35
N LEU A 15 2.03 43.25 -13.04
CA LEU A 15 2.12 42.19 -12.02
C LEU A 15 0.90 41.26 -12.00
N LEU A 16 -0.29 41.78 -12.33
CA LEU A 16 -1.51 40.97 -12.42
C LEU A 16 -1.51 40.05 -13.65
N ARG A 17 -0.78 40.41 -14.72
CA ARG A 17 -0.66 39.59 -15.94
C ARG A 17 0.32 38.42 -15.81
N LEU A 18 1.31 38.52 -14.92
CA LEU A 18 2.24 37.41 -14.63
C LEU A 18 1.63 36.35 -13.69
N LEU A 19 0.72 36.74 -12.80
CA LEU A 19 0.00 35.82 -11.91
C LEU A 19 -1.07 34.97 -12.64
N LEU A 20 -1.59 35.43 -13.77
CA LEU A 20 -2.57 34.70 -14.59
C LEU A 20 -1.93 33.76 -15.63
N ALA A 21 -0.64 33.93 -15.94
CA ALA A 21 0.08 33.10 -16.93
C ALA A 21 0.70 31.83 -16.32
N GLY A 22 0.81 31.73 -15.00
CA GLY A 22 1.42 30.58 -14.31
C GLY A 22 0.49 29.41 -14.01
N ILE A 23 -0.81 29.53 -14.31
CA ILE A 23 -1.85 28.55 -13.93
C ILE A 23 -2.24 27.65 -15.12
N ALA A 24 -1.73 27.90 -16.33
CA ALA A 24 -2.24 27.31 -17.58
C ALA A 24 -1.38 26.19 -18.20
N ALA A 25 -0.46 25.57 -17.45
CA ALA A 25 0.47 24.57 -17.99
C ALA A 25 0.24 23.18 -17.36
N CYS A 26 -0.89 22.53 -17.67
CA CYS A 26 -1.11 21.09 -17.53
C CYS A 26 -2.46 20.71 -18.18
N GLU A 27 -2.49 20.54 -19.51
CA GLU A 27 -3.57 19.81 -20.19
C GLU A 27 -2.93 18.81 -21.15
N ALA A 28 -3.12 17.52 -20.86
CA ALA A 28 -2.74 16.39 -21.70
C ALA A 28 -3.98 15.89 -22.46
N SER A 29 -3.85 15.73 -23.77
CA SER A 29 -4.87 15.15 -24.66
C SER A 29 -4.90 13.62 -24.56
N PRO A 30 -6.07 12.95 -24.60
CA PRO A 30 -6.17 11.52 -24.85
C PRO A 30 -6.49 11.23 -26.33
N ALA A 31 -5.90 10.17 -26.85
CA ALA A 31 -6.24 9.59 -28.15
C ALA A 31 -7.04 8.28 -27.97
N ASP A 32 -7.99 8.15 -28.88
CA ASP A 32 -8.99 7.12 -29.16
C ASP A 32 -8.41 5.72 -29.37
N ASP A 33 -9.14 4.66 -29.00
CA ASP A 33 -9.11 3.39 -29.75
C ASP A 33 -10.38 2.56 -29.52
N GLY A 34 -10.95 2.11 -30.65
CA GLY A 34 -12.27 1.51 -30.73
C GLY A 34 -12.32 -0.02 -30.75
N ALA A 35 -13.57 -0.48 -30.65
CA ALA A 35 -14.13 -1.67 -31.28
C ALA A 35 -13.61 -3.08 -30.88
N GLY A 36 -14.28 -3.68 -29.89
CA GLY A 36 -15.39 -4.62 -30.15
C GLY A 36 -15.10 -6.12 -30.44
N PRO A 37 -16.05 -7.03 -30.12
CA PRO A 37 -15.74 -8.39 -29.65
C PRO A 37 -16.40 -9.55 -30.45
N GLY A 38 -15.99 -10.78 -30.17
CA GLY A 38 -16.66 -12.03 -30.56
C GLY A 38 -15.76 -13.24 -30.21
N GLY A 39 -16.20 -14.45 -29.87
CA GLY A 39 -17.49 -15.10 -29.68
C GLY A 39 -17.17 -16.48 -29.06
N ARG A 40 -17.89 -16.92 -28.03
CA ARG A 40 -18.91 -17.98 -28.06
C ARG A 40 -18.41 -19.42 -28.32
N GLY A 41 -18.57 -20.28 -27.30
CA GLY A 41 -19.07 -21.66 -27.49
C GLY A 41 -18.38 -22.79 -26.69
N PRO A 42 -19.08 -23.49 -25.78
CA PRO A 42 -18.65 -24.74 -25.13
C PRO A 42 -19.41 -25.99 -25.64
N ARG A 43 -18.93 -27.22 -25.36
CA ARG A 43 -19.73 -28.48 -25.34
C ARG A 43 -18.94 -29.74 -24.94
N GLY A 44 -19.60 -30.62 -24.15
CA GLY A 44 -19.39 -32.09 -24.09
C GLY A 44 -19.07 -32.62 -22.67
N ARG A 45 -19.96 -33.27 -21.90
CA ARG A 45 -20.75 -34.54 -22.00
C ARG A 45 -20.03 -35.81 -21.47
N ALA A 46 -20.85 -36.65 -20.80
CA ALA A 46 -20.70 -38.05 -20.33
C ALA A 46 -20.41 -38.17 -18.82
N ARG A 47 -21.26 -38.68 -17.91
CA ARG A 47 -22.26 -39.77 -17.80
C ARG A 47 -21.66 -41.18 -17.59
N GLY A 48 -21.92 -41.74 -16.41
CA GLY A 48 -21.81 -43.17 -16.05
C GLY A 48 -21.46 -43.30 -14.56
N ASP A 49 -21.80 -44.35 -13.81
CA ASP A 49 -23.01 -45.16 -13.64
C ASP A 49 -22.90 -45.78 -12.22
N ALA A 50 -23.98 -46.34 -11.69
CA ALA A 50 -24.14 -46.77 -10.29
C ALA A 50 -23.25 -47.95 -9.84
N GLY A 51 -23.00 -48.03 -8.53
CA GLY A 51 -22.46 -49.21 -7.84
C GLY A 51 -22.78 -49.13 -6.34
N ALA A 52 -23.52 -50.12 -5.85
CA ALA A 52 -24.10 -50.22 -4.51
C ALA A 52 -23.14 -50.84 -3.49
N ASP A 53 -23.54 -50.72 -2.21
CA ASP A 53 -23.22 -51.55 -1.05
C ASP A 53 -21.75 -51.59 -0.57
N GLU A 54 -21.51 -51.16 0.67
CA GLU A 54 -21.44 -52.06 1.84
C GLU A 54 -20.94 -51.29 3.08
N ALA A 55 -21.48 -51.64 4.24
CA ALA A 55 -21.29 -50.95 5.50
C ALA A 55 -19.89 -51.17 6.10
N VAL A 56 -19.23 -50.09 6.55
CA VAL A 56 -18.09 -50.16 7.47
C VAL A 56 -18.44 -49.38 8.74
N PRO A 57 -18.41 -50.02 9.94
CA PRO A 57 -18.70 -49.36 11.21
C PRO A 57 -17.67 -48.28 11.57
N ARG A 58 -18.17 -47.22 12.19
CA ARG A 58 -17.44 -46.04 12.63
C ARG A 58 -16.42 -46.41 13.72
N HIS A 59 -15.14 -46.15 13.46
CA HIS A 59 -14.06 -46.31 14.42
C HIS A 59 -14.11 -45.13 15.39
N ASP A 60 -14.59 -45.35 16.62
CA ASP A 60 -14.52 -44.36 17.69
C ASP A 60 -13.05 -44.17 18.09
N SER A 61 -12.47 -43.05 17.66
CA SER A 61 -11.13 -42.65 18.06
C SER A 61 -11.16 -42.15 19.50
N SER A 62 -10.52 -42.93 20.35
CA SER A 62 -10.19 -42.78 21.78
C SER A 62 -9.57 -41.45 22.24
N TYR A 63 -9.63 -40.37 21.46
CA TYR A 63 -9.18 -39.03 21.89
C TYR A 63 -10.31 -38.16 22.46
N GLY A 64 -11.57 -38.50 22.21
CA GLY A 64 -12.72 -37.75 22.72
C GLY A 64 -13.01 -37.96 24.21
N THR A 65 -12.60 -39.09 24.79
CA THR A 65 -12.94 -39.46 26.18
C THR A 65 -11.98 -38.88 27.21
N PHE A 66 -10.70 -38.66 26.88
CA PHE A 66 -9.76 -38.01 27.81
C PHE A 66 -10.10 -36.53 28.05
N ALA A 67 -10.63 -35.85 27.03
CA ALA A 67 -11.14 -34.49 27.15
C ALA A 67 -12.58 -34.41 27.72
N GLY A 68 -13.27 -35.53 27.90
CA GLY A 68 -14.57 -35.55 28.58
C GLY A 68 -14.43 -35.66 30.10
N GLU A 69 -13.53 -36.53 30.57
CA GLU A 69 -13.41 -36.85 32.00
C GLU A 69 -12.57 -35.85 32.81
N PHE A 70 -11.78 -34.98 32.15
CA PHE A 70 -11.06 -33.92 32.87
C PHE A 70 -11.90 -32.65 33.11
N TYR A 71 -13.00 -32.48 32.37
CA TYR A 71 -13.84 -31.27 32.46
C TYR A 71 -14.97 -31.41 33.49
N ASP A 72 -15.30 -32.62 33.95
CA ASP A 72 -16.50 -32.87 34.77
C ASP A 72 -16.24 -33.05 36.28
N LEU A 73 -15.00 -32.86 36.77
CA LEU A 73 -14.66 -33.20 38.17
C LEU A 73 -13.91 -32.14 38.98
N ARG A 74 -13.89 -30.87 38.53
CA ARG A 74 -13.32 -29.76 39.34
C ARG A 74 -14.11 -28.44 39.30
N TYR A 75 -15.40 -28.48 38.96
CA TYR A 75 -16.26 -27.30 38.85
C TYR A 75 -17.01 -26.91 40.15
N LEU A 76 -16.46 -27.25 41.31
CA LEU A 76 -16.90 -26.71 42.60
C LEU A 76 -15.72 -25.98 43.26
N SER A 77 -15.40 -24.78 42.75
CA SER A 77 -14.70 -23.78 43.56
C SER A 77 -15.74 -23.06 44.40
N GLU A 78 -15.69 -23.27 45.72
CA GLU A 78 -16.64 -22.75 46.70
C GLU A 78 -16.51 -21.22 46.97
N GLU A 79 -15.71 -20.49 46.19
CA GLU A 79 -15.59 -19.03 46.31
C GLU A 79 -15.57 -18.39 44.92
N GLY A 80 -16.55 -17.50 44.68
CA GLY A 80 -16.88 -16.90 43.38
C GLY A 80 -15.87 -15.89 42.85
N TYR A 81 -14.66 -16.33 42.51
CA TYR A 81 -13.76 -15.57 41.66
C TYR A 81 -14.03 -15.89 40.19
N PRO A 82 -14.52 -14.93 39.38
CA PRO A 82 -14.63 -15.14 37.94
C PRO A 82 -13.21 -15.35 37.37
N PHE A 83 -13.02 -16.43 36.61
CA PHE A 83 -11.78 -16.63 35.86
C PHE A 83 -11.46 -15.36 35.07
N PRO A 84 -10.21 -14.85 35.12
CA PRO A 84 -9.82 -13.74 34.26
C PRO A 84 -10.09 -14.15 32.82
N THR A 85 -11.06 -13.52 32.17
CA THR A 85 -11.26 -13.66 30.73
C THR A 85 -9.95 -13.27 30.07
N ALA A 86 -9.42 -14.14 29.20
CA ALA A 86 -8.23 -13.82 28.42
C ALA A 86 -8.45 -12.45 27.76
N PRO A 87 -7.44 -11.55 27.81
CA PRO A 87 -7.57 -10.25 27.17
C PRO A 87 -7.95 -10.46 25.70
N PRO A 88 -8.77 -9.57 25.12
CA PRO A 88 -9.11 -9.64 23.70
C PRO A 88 -7.84 -9.79 22.87
N VAL A 89 -7.74 -10.85 22.08
CA VAL A 89 -6.62 -11.05 21.17
C VAL A 89 -6.77 -10.00 20.08
N ASP A 90 -5.83 -9.05 20.01
CA ASP A 90 -5.77 -8.09 18.92
C ASP A 90 -5.62 -8.86 17.60
N PRO A 91 -6.58 -8.76 16.65
CA PRO A 91 -6.55 -9.51 15.40
C PRO A 91 -5.31 -9.21 14.55
N PHE A 92 -4.65 -8.07 14.77
CA PHE A 92 -3.46 -7.67 14.03
C PHE A 92 -2.47 -6.92 14.94
N ALA A 93 -1.34 -7.54 15.26
CA ALA A 93 -0.33 -6.89 16.08
C ALA A 93 0.21 -5.62 15.39
N LYS A 94 0.08 -4.47 16.06
CA LYS A 94 0.53 -3.16 15.55
C LYS A 94 1.98 -3.18 15.05
N ILE A 95 2.21 -2.50 13.93
CA ILE A 95 3.52 -2.32 13.31
C ILE A 95 4.41 -1.43 14.20
N LYS A 96 5.51 -1.99 14.70
CA LYS A 96 6.51 -1.28 15.51
C LYS A 96 7.41 -0.43 14.63
N VAL A 97 7.25 0.89 14.67
CA VAL A 97 8.06 1.84 13.88
C VAL A 97 9.41 2.15 14.53
N GLU A 98 9.57 1.82 15.81
CA GLU A 98 10.82 1.92 16.57
C GLU A 98 11.90 0.94 16.12
N ASP A 99 11.51 -0.12 15.39
CA ASP A 99 12.37 -1.15 14.83
C ASP A 99 12.98 -0.75 13.48
N CYS A 100 12.49 0.34 12.88
CA CYS A 100 12.95 0.87 11.61
C CYS A 100 14.42 1.31 11.67
N GLY A 101 15.20 0.89 10.67
CA GLY A 101 16.65 1.14 10.60
C GLY A 101 17.48 0.32 11.59
N ARG A 102 16.86 -0.59 12.36
CA ARG A 102 17.54 -1.46 13.33
C ARG A 102 17.37 -2.93 12.98
N THR A 103 16.14 -3.42 13.04
CA THR A 103 15.80 -4.84 12.79
C THR A 103 14.96 -5.02 11.52
N LYS A 104 14.45 -3.91 10.96
CA LYS A 104 13.76 -3.87 9.67
C LYS A 104 14.07 -2.58 8.91
N GLY A 105 14.05 -2.63 7.59
CA GLY A 105 14.09 -1.44 6.74
C GLY A 105 12.69 -0.86 6.59
N CYS A 106 12.57 0.46 6.46
CA CYS A 106 11.30 1.16 6.38
C CYS A 106 11.33 2.27 5.32
N PHE A 107 10.19 2.44 4.65
CA PHE A 107 9.89 3.54 3.75
C PHE A 107 8.61 4.21 4.22
N ARG A 108 8.66 5.53 4.40
CA ARG A 108 7.55 6.33 4.89
C ARG A 108 7.27 7.45 3.90
N TYR A 109 6.07 7.48 3.35
CA TYR A 109 5.63 8.55 2.45
C TYR A 109 4.47 9.31 3.09
N GLY A 110 4.57 10.64 3.15
CA GLY A 110 3.53 11.50 3.71
C GLY A 110 4.09 12.68 4.49
N LYS A 111 3.46 12.98 5.63
CA LYS A 111 3.88 14.06 6.55
C LYS A 111 5.18 13.72 7.29
N PRO A 112 6.16 14.64 7.38
CA PRO A 112 7.39 14.43 8.15
C PRO A 112 7.16 13.80 9.52
N GLY A 113 7.80 12.66 9.77
CA GLY A 113 7.71 11.94 11.04
C GLY A 113 6.45 11.08 11.23
N CYS A 114 5.65 10.85 10.18
CA CYS A 114 4.52 9.93 10.25
C CYS A 114 4.95 8.49 10.58
N ASN A 115 4.01 7.69 11.04
CA ASN A 115 4.16 6.26 11.36
C ASN A 115 3.28 5.40 10.45
N ALA A 116 3.28 4.08 10.64
CA ALA A 116 2.50 3.15 9.83
C ALA A 116 0.97 3.40 9.84
N GLU A 117 0.44 4.06 10.87
CA GLU A 117 -1.00 4.39 10.99
C GLU A 117 -1.36 5.78 10.41
N THR A 118 -0.37 6.65 10.17
CA THR A 118 -0.58 8.06 9.80
C THR A 118 0.10 8.49 8.51
N CYS A 119 1.03 7.69 7.97
CA CYS A 119 1.61 7.94 6.67
C CYS A 119 0.61 7.65 5.55
N ASP A 120 0.64 8.44 4.48
CA ASP A 120 -0.12 8.18 3.26
C ASP A 120 0.24 6.78 2.71
N TYR A 121 1.54 6.43 2.76
CA TYR A 121 2.03 5.08 2.47
C TYR A 121 3.18 4.70 3.42
N PHE A 122 3.18 3.45 3.87
CA PHE A 122 4.21 2.85 4.71
C PHE A 122 4.56 1.46 4.19
N LEU A 123 5.86 1.16 4.16
CA LEU A 123 6.38 -0.18 3.94
C LEU A 123 7.48 -0.47 4.95
N SER A 124 7.50 -1.66 5.52
CA SER A 124 8.72 -2.20 6.13
C SER A 124 9.03 -3.61 5.66
N TYR A 125 10.30 -3.97 5.71
CA TYR A 125 10.79 -5.30 5.32
C TYR A 125 11.88 -5.80 6.28
N ARG A 126 11.89 -7.11 6.53
CA ARG A 126 12.96 -7.77 7.28
C ARG A 126 13.17 -9.21 6.82
N MET A 127 14.41 -9.67 6.88
CA MET A 127 14.76 -11.07 6.65
C MET A 127 14.25 -11.97 7.78
N ILE A 128 13.58 -13.06 7.43
CA ILE A 128 13.12 -14.12 8.34
C ILE A 128 13.48 -15.48 7.73
N GLY A 129 14.64 -16.01 8.10
CA GLY A 129 15.12 -17.28 7.56
C GLY A 129 15.37 -17.20 6.04
N ALA A 130 14.59 -17.95 5.27
CA ALA A 130 14.65 -17.97 3.80
C ALA A 130 13.60 -17.03 3.13
N ASP A 131 12.82 -16.32 3.94
CA ASP A 131 11.79 -15.40 3.48
C ASP A 131 12.12 -13.96 3.88
N VAL A 132 11.43 -13.01 3.26
CA VAL A 132 11.36 -11.61 3.67
C VAL A 132 9.94 -11.35 4.12
N GLU A 133 9.79 -10.87 5.36
CA GLU A 133 8.52 -10.37 5.84
C GLU A 133 8.35 -8.92 5.42
N PHE A 134 7.23 -8.62 4.78
CA PHE A 134 6.80 -7.29 4.39
C PHE A 134 5.58 -6.88 5.20
N GLU A 135 5.55 -5.62 5.61
CA GLU A 135 4.39 -4.97 6.22
C GLU A 135 4.05 -3.74 5.39
N LEU A 136 2.82 -3.64 4.87
CA LEU A 136 2.36 -2.50 4.08
C LEU A 136 1.18 -1.83 4.78
N SER A 137 1.08 -0.50 4.63
CA SER A 137 -0.07 0.27 5.10
C SER A 137 -0.24 1.53 4.25
N ALA A 138 -1.47 1.85 3.84
CA ALA A 138 -1.77 3.11 3.14
C ALA A 138 -3.15 3.66 3.50
N ASP A 139 -3.31 4.98 3.41
CA ASP A 139 -4.60 5.67 3.60
C ASP A 139 -5.46 5.50 2.34
N THR A 140 -6.14 4.37 2.24
CA THR A 140 -6.96 3.97 1.08
C THR A 140 -7.98 2.92 1.49
N ASP A 141 -9.12 2.90 0.79
CA ASP A 141 -10.16 1.88 0.88
C ASP A 141 -10.01 0.73 -0.13
N GLY A 142 -8.97 0.79 -0.98
CA GLY A 142 -8.76 -0.17 -2.05
C GLY A 142 -7.58 -1.09 -1.81
N TRP A 143 -6.39 -0.66 -2.21
CA TRP A 143 -5.20 -1.51 -2.21
C TRP A 143 -3.92 -0.73 -1.94
N VAL A 144 -2.93 -1.43 -1.38
CA VAL A 144 -1.56 -0.96 -1.19
C VAL A 144 -0.59 -2.00 -1.74
N ALA A 145 0.43 -1.57 -2.49
CA ALA A 145 1.36 -2.49 -3.15
C ALA A 145 2.80 -1.99 -3.16
N VAL A 146 3.70 -2.96 -3.22
CA VAL A 146 5.12 -2.77 -3.53
C VAL A 146 5.47 -3.47 -4.83
N GLY A 147 6.15 -2.74 -5.72
CA GLY A 147 6.77 -3.30 -6.92
C GLY A 147 8.29 -3.38 -6.79
N PHE A 148 8.89 -4.46 -7.27
CA PHE A 148 10.33 -4.64 -7.36
C PHE A 148 10.76 -4.53 -8.82
N SER A 149 11.57 -3.52 -9.13
CA SER A 149 11.88 -3.14 -10.51
C SER A 149 13.37 -2.92 -10.74
N SER A 150 13.81 -3.15 -11.98
CA SER A 150 15.16 -2.80 -12.43
C SER A 150 15.36 -1.30 -12.63
N ASP A 151 14.28 -0.53 -12.73
CA ASP A 151 14.32 0.93 -12.83
C ASP A 151 13.23 1.59 -11.94
N LYS A 152 12.95 2.88 -12.12
CA LYS A 152 11.98 3.63 -11.30
C LYS A 152 10.60 3.75 -11.97
N LYS A 153 10.29 2.91 -12.95
CA LYS A 153 9.07 3.00 -13.76
C LYS A 153 8.31 1.68 -13.72
N MET A 154 7.00 1.78 -13.93
CA MET A 154 6.14 0.61 -14.07
C MET A 154 6.39 -0.07 -15.42
N GLY A 155 6.68 -1.36 -15.39
CA GLY A 155 6.79 -2.22 -16.56
C GLY A 155 7.87 -3.28 -16.42
N GLY A 156 7.47 -4.56 -16.37
CA GLY A 156 8.37 -5.70 -16.18
C GLY A 156 8.69 -5.99 -14.70
N ASP A 157 7.79 -5.59 -13.80
CA ASP A 157 8.02 -5.63 -12.34
C ASP A 157 7.27 -6.79 -11.67
N ASP A 158 7.88 -7.33 -10.62
CA ASP A 158 7.24 -8.21 -9.63
C ASP A 158 6.52 -7.33 -8.59
N VAL A 159 5.22 -7.54 -8.40
CA VAL A 159 4.39 -6.71 -7.53
C VAL A 159 3.62 -7.55 -6.53
N MET A 160 3.76 -7.20 -5.26
CA MET A 160 2.93 -7.76 -4.17
C MET A 160 1.96 -6.68 -3.69
N ALA A 161 0.67 -6.99 -3.66
CA ALA A 161 -0.37 -6.05 -3.28
C ALA A 161 -1.28 -6.64 -2.20
N CYS A 162 -1.75 -5.78 -1.30
CA CYS A 162 -2.79 -6.07 -0.33
C CYS A 162 -4.05 -5.36 -0.78
N VAL A 163 -5.09 -6.13 -1.05
CA VAL A 163 -6.32 -5.67 -1.71
C VAL A 163 -7.49 -5.91 -0.78
N HIS A 164 -8.20 -4.84 -0.47
CA HIS A 164 -9.45 -4.88 0.27
C HIS A 164 -10.58 -5.35 -0.65
N ASP A 165 -11.28 -6.40 -0.22
CA ASP A 165 -12.45 -6.93 -0.90
C ASP A 165 -13.76 -6.40 -0.30
N ASP A 166 -14.85 -6.56 -1.04
CA ASP A 166 -16.18 -6.08 -0.60
C ASP A 166 -16.69 -6.81 0.67
N ASN A 167 -16.02 -7.89 1.12
CA ASN A 167 -16.36 -8.61 2.35
C ASN A 167 -15.65 -8.04 3.58
N GLY A 168 -14.88 -6.95 3.45
CA GLY A 168 -14.10 -6.35 4.53
C GLY A 168 -12.79 -7.08 4.81
N ARG A 169 -12.33 -7.97 3.92
CA ARG A 169 -11.07 -8.71 4.08
C ARG A 169 -9.98 -8.08 3.25
N VAL A 170 -8.76 -8.11 3.76
CA VAL A 170 -7.57 -7.73 2.99
C VAL A 170 -6.86 -9.00 2.55
N ARG A 171 -6.74 -9.19 1.23
CA ARG A 171 -6.09 -10.36 0.62
C ARG A 171 -4.77 -9.96 0.00
N ILE A 172 -3.77 -10.81 0.13
CA ILE A 172 -2.48 -10.59 -0.53
C ILE A 172 -2.57 -11.22 -1.92
N GLN A 173 -2.19 -10.46 -2.93
CA GLN A 173 -2.20 -10.86 -4.34
C GLN A 173 -0.84 -10.54 -4.97
N HIS A 174 -0.50 -11.33 -5.99
CA HIS A 174 0.74 -11.20 -6.74
C HIS A 174 0.41 -10.77 -8.17
N PHE A 175 1.11 -9.76 -8.66
CA PHE A 175 0.95 -9.18 -9.98
C PHE A 175 2.29 -9.09 -10.69
N TYR A 176 2.24 -9.13 -12.01
CA TYR A 176 3.37 -8.82 -12.88
C TYR A 176 2.98 -7.66 -13.81
N ASN A 177 3.80 -6.62 -13.82
CA ASN A 177 3.52 -5.44 -14.65
C ASN A 177 3.95 -5.68 -16.10
N VAL A 178 3.05 -5.43 -17.05
CA VAL A 178 3.34 -5.46 -18.50
C VAL A 178 3.02 -4.07 -19.06
N GLY A 179 4.08 -3.28 -19.30
CA GLY A 179 3.92 -1.85 -19.57
C GLY A 179 3.26 -1.14 -18.39
N GLN A 180 2.14 -0.46 -18.63
CA GLN A 180 1.40 0.28 -17.60
C GLN A 180 0.23 -0.52 -16.97
N TRP A 181 0.20 -1.84 -17.19
CA TRP A 181 -0.88 -2.71 -16.73
C TRP A 181 -0.36 -3.72 -15.72
N ALA A 182 -1.09 -3.92 -14.63
CA ALA A 182 -0.81 -4.97 -13.66
C ALA A 182 -1.64 -6.23 -14.01
N LYS A 183 -0.97 -7.36 -14.22
CA LYS A 183 -1.62 -8.65 -14.50
C LYS A 183 -1.49 -9.55 -13.28
N GLU A 184 -2.62 -10.01 -12.75
CA GLU A 184 -2.62 -10.95 -11.63
C GLU A 184 -1.96 -12.29 -12.02
N VAL A 185 -1.06 -12.76 -11.15
CA VAL A 185 -0.37 -14.04 -11.28
C VAL A 185 -1.02 -15.04 -10.34
N GLN A 186 -1.60 -16.09 -10.90
CA GLN A 186 -2.34 -17.13 -10.13
C GLN A 186 -1.47 -17.82 -9.07
N ARG A 187 -0.17 -17.94 -9.33
CA ARG A 187 0.78 -18.51 -8.38
C ARG A 187 1.28 -17.42 -7.43
N ASN A 188 0.63 -17.31 -6.28
CA ASN A 188 1.02 -16.36 -5.25
C ASN A 188 2.15 -16.93 -4.36
N PRO A 189 3.33 -16.28 -4.30
CA PRO A 189 4.42 -16.71 -3.44
C PRO A 189 4.23 -16.32 -1.96
N ALA A 190 3.23 -15.49 -1.62
CA ALA A 190 2.98 -15.04 -0.26
C ALA A 190 2.71 -16.20 0.72
N ARG A 191 3.13 -16.02 1.96
CA ARG A 191 2.97 -16.92 3.12
C ARG A 191 2.65 -16.09 4.35
N ASP A 192 2.13 -16.73 5.40
CA ASP A 192 1.83 -16.10 6.70
C ASP A 192 1.08 -14.77 6.54
N GLU A 193 0.02 -14.80 5.72
CA GLU A 193 -0.77 -13.65 5.31
C GLU A 193 -1.68 -13.16 6.44
N GLU A 194 -1.56 -11.88 6.77
CA GLU A 194 -2.44 -11.16 7.68
C GLU A 194 -2.83 -9.83 7.06
N GLY A 195 -4.08 -9.42 7.23
CA GLY A 195 -4.58 -8.19 6.65
C GLY A 195 -5.78 -7.67 7.41
N VAL A 196 -5.84 -6.35 7.56
CA VAL A 196 -6.90 -5.63 8.27
C VAL A 196 -7.24 -4.35 7.52
N PHE A 197 -8.54 -4.05 7.47
CA PHE A 197 -9.05 -2.79 6.98
C PHE A 197 -9.78 -2.08 8.12
N GLU A 198 -9.18 -0.99 8.61
CA GLU A 198 -9.74 -0.18 9.70
C GLU A 198 -9.47 1.29 9.44
N ASN A 199 -10.42 2.18 9.79
CA ASN A 199 -10.28 3.62 9.64
C ASN A 199 -9.85 4.08 8.23
N ASN A 200 -10.43 3.49 7.18
CA ASN A 200 -10.11 3.81 5.78
C ASN A 200 -8.65 3.51 5.39
N ARG A 201 -8.03 2.54 6.06
CA ARG A 201 -6.63 2.16 5.85
C ARG A 201 -6.50 0.66 5.67
N VAL A 202 -5.91 0.26 4.56
CA VAL A 202 -5.50 -1.12 4.30
C VAL A 202 -4.14 -1.33 4.94
N THR A 203 -4.05 -2.30 5.86
CA THR A 203 -2.78 -2.74 6.47
C THR A 203 -2.63 -4.24 6.29
N CYS A 204 -1.44 -4.71 5.97
CA CYS A 204 -1.17 -6.13 5.83
C CYS A 204 0.26 -6.50 6.21
N ARG A 205 0.46 -7.78 6.51
CA ARG A 205 1.74 -8.42 6.74
C ARG A 205 1.77 -9.75 5.99
N PHE A 206 2.88 -10.03 5.33
CA PHE A 206 3.08 -11.31 4.66
C PHE A 206 4.57 -11.62 4.52
N LYS A 207 4.88 -12.90 4.33
CA LYS A 207 6.22 -13.35 3.96
C LYS A 207 6.28 -13.68 2.48
N ARG A 208 7.40 -13.39 1.85
CA ARG A 208 7.72 -13.74 0.47
C ARG A 208 9.08 -14.45 0.44
N PRO A 209 9.21 -15.63 -0.18
CA PRO A 209 10.50 -16.29 -0.39
C PRO A 209 11.49 -15.36 -1.09
N VAL A 210 12.75 -15.37 -0.66
CA VAL A 210 13.80 -14.50 -1.26
C VAL A 210 13.97 -14.77 -2.76
N ASN A 211 13.84 -16.03 -3.17
CA ASN A 211 13.92 -16.44 -4.56
C ASN A 211 12.93 -17.60 -4.81
N VAL A 212 12.25 -17.56 -5.95
CA VAL A 212 11.40 -18.64 -6.44
C VAL A 212 11.94 -19.11 -7.79
N PRO A 213 12.80 -20.15 -7.82
CA PRO A 213 13.41 -20.61 -9.05
C PRO A 213 12.38 -21.01 -10.11
N ARG A 214 12.67 -20.70 -11.39
CA ARG A 214 11.84 -21.01 -12.57
C ARG A 214 10.53 -20.22 -12.66
N ASP A 215 10.40 -19.15 -11.90
CA ASP A 215 9.28 -18.21 -12.01
C ASP A 215 9.79 -16.86 -12.52
N GLU A 216 9.53 -16.56 -13.79
CA GLU A 216 10.01 -15.32 -14.44
C GLU A 216 9.21 -14.08 -14.00
N THR A 217 8.08 -14.27 -13.31
CA THR A 217 7.27 -13.17 -12.79
C THR A 217 7.76 -12.67 -11.43
N ILE A 218 8.71 -13.39 -10.82
CA ILE A 218 9.20 -13.14 -9.47
C ILE A 218 10.70 -12.80 -9.54
N VAL A 219 11.09 -11.67 -8.95
CA VAL A 219 12.50 -11.26 -8.92
C VAL A 219 13.29 -11.94 -7.80
N ASP A 220 14.58 -12.21 -8.01
CA ASP A 220 15.47 -12.69 -6.94
C ASP A 220 15.87 -11.54 -6.01
N LEU A 221 15.35 -11.54 -4.77
CA LEU A 221 15.63 -10.53 -3.76
C LEU A 221 17.04 -10.61 -3.16
N HIS A 222 17.85 -11.63 -3.50
CA HIS A 222 19.29 -11.58 -3.20
C HIS A 222 19.98 -10.41 -3.93
N LEU A 223 19.44 -10.01 -5.08
CA LEU A 223 19.87 -8.82 -5.81
C LEU A 223 19.21 -7.55 -5.25
N SER A 224 19.72 -6.39 -5.65
CA SER A 224 19.16 -5.10 -5.24
C SER A 224 18.22 -4.56 -6.32
N TRP A 225 17.04 -4.10 -5.90
CA TRP A 225 15.98 -3.63 -6.81
C TRP A 225 15.49 -2.24 -6.40
N TYR A 226 14.98 -1.46 -7.34
CA TYR A 226 14.16 -0.30 -6.98
C TYR A 226 12.84 -0.78 -6.41
N TYR A 227 12.39 -0.10 -5.35
CA TYR A 227 11.07 -0.35 -4.78
C TYR A 227 10.15 0.74 -5.30
N LEU A 228 9.05 0.32 -5.92
CA LEU A 228 7.97 1.18 -6.40
C LEU A 228 6.83 1.09 -5.37
N PHE A 229 6.31 2.24 -4.95
CA PHE A 229 5.32 2.31 -3.88
C PHE A 229 4.03 2.86 -4.47
N ALA A 230 2.93 2.10 -4.40
CA ALA A 230 1.67 2.53 -4.97
C ALA A 230 0.48 2.10 -4.09
N TRP A 231 -0.59 2.87 -4.16
CA TRP A 231 -1.86 2.58 -3.53
C TRP A 231 -2.98 3.24 -4.33
N GLY A 232 -4.20 2.76 -4.17
CA GLY A 232 -5.36 3.34 -4.85
C GLY A 232 -6.63 2.56 -4.62
N PRO A 233 -7.73 2.94 -5.29
CA PRO A 233 -9.02 2.32 -5.10
C PRO A 233 -9.08 0.92 -5.72
N ALA A 234 -9.93 0.08 -5.13
CA ALA A 234 -10.27 -1.25 -5.65
C ALA A 234 -11.76 -1.30 -5.97
N ILE A 235 -12.12 -2.07 -7.00
CA ILE A 235 -13.50 -2.33 -7.37
C ILE A 235 -13.70 -3.84 -7.30
N GLN A 236 -14.56 -4.31 -6.40
CA GLN A 236 -14.88 -5.74 -6.24
C GLN A 236 -13.63 -6.62 -6.01
N GLY A 237 -12.71 -6.15 -5.16
CA GLY A 237 -11.45 -6.83 -4.89
C GLY A 237 -10.47 -6.87 -6.07
N SER A 238 -10.69 -6.07 -7.12
CA SER A 238 -9.76 -5.89 -8.23
C SER A 238 -9.09 -4.52 -8.14
N ILE A 239 -7.76 -4.48 -8.31
CA ILE A 239 -7.01 -3.24 -8.29
C ILE A 239 -7.36 -2.34 -9.48
N THR A 240 -7.43 -1.04 -9.24
CA THR A 240 -7.55 -0.02 -10.30
C THR A 240 -6.28 0.82 -10.37
N ARG A 241 -6.28 1.91 -11.15
CA ARG A 241 -5.15 2.84 -11.23
C ARG A 241 -4.87 3.45 -9.84
N HIS A 242 -3.60 3.60 -9.50
CA HIS A 242 -3.16 4.25 -8.25
C HIS A 242 -3.59 5.73 -8.18
N ASP A 243 -3.76 6.27 -6.96
CA ASP A 243 -4.33 7.60 -6.71
C ASP A 243 -3.50 8.77 -7.24
N ILE A 244 -2.17 8.63 -7.24
CA ILE A 244 -1.24 9.71 -7.60
C ILE A 244 -0.57 9.44 -8.95
N ASP A 245 -0.54 10.42 -9.86
CA ASP A 245 -0.03 10.20 -11.23
C ASP A 245 1.45 9.79 -11.29
N SER A 246 2.23 10.10 -10.26
CA SER A 246 3.64 9.73 -10.14
C SER A 246 3.93 9.20 -8.74
N PRO A 247 3.65 7.91 -8.49
CA PRO A 247 3.90 7.29 -7.20
C PRO A 247 5.39 7.32 -6.82
N PRO A 248 5.71 7.39 -5.52
CA PRO A 248 7.09 7.44 -5.08
C PRO A 248 7.81 6.13 -5.40
N ALA A 249 9.11 6.23 -5.62
CA ALA A 249 10.02 5.11 -5.79
C ALA A 249 11.26 5.32 -4.94
N SER A 250 11.95 4.25 -4.57
CA SER A 250 13.20 4.34 -3.83
C SER A 250 14.24 5.14 -4.64
N GLU A 251 15.00 6.01 -3.96
CA GLU A 251 16.00 6.85 -4.64
C GLU A 251 17.11 6.01 -5.30
N ARG A 252 17.46 4.91 -4.65
CA ARG A 252 18.47 3.93 -5.05
C ARG A 252 17.91 2.52 -4.91
N VAL A 253 18.59 1.56 -5.53
CA VAL A 253 18.29 0.15 -5.34
C VAL A 253 18.43 -0.24 -3.87
N VAL A 254 17.54 -1.11 -3.43
CA VAL A 254 17.39 -1.56 -2.05
C VAL A 254 17.84 -3.01 -1.97
N SER A 255 18.70 -3.30 -1.00
CA SER A 255 19.08 -4.66 -0.64
C SER A 255 18.31 -5.08 0.61
N ILE A 256 17.73 -6.28 0.60
CA ILE A 256 17.03 -6.85 1.76
C ILE A 256 17.94 -7.03 2.98
N TYR A 257 19.27 -6.95 2.80
CA TYR A 257 20.27 -7.07 3.85
C TYR A 257 20.67 -5.74 4.51
N LYS A 258 20.15 -4.60 4.04
CA LYS A 258 20.49 -3.27 4.57
C LYS A 258 19.26 -2.55 5.08
N TYR A 259 19.12 -2.44 6.40
CA TYR A 259 17.99 -1.76 7.02
C TYR A 259 18.25 -0.26 7.19
N GLU A 260 17.40 0.55 6.57
CA GLU A 260 17.38 2.01 6.68
C GLU A 260 15.95 2.48 6.99
N ASP A 261 15.80 3.64 7.64
CA ASP A 261 14.51 4.30 7.81
C ASP A 261 14.46 5.54 6.90
N ILE A 262 13.75 5.42 5.78
CA ILE A 262 13.74 6.42 4.72
C ILE A 262 12.40 7.18 4.75
N PHE A 263 12.50 8.50 4.85
CA PHE A 263 11.35 9.41 4.82
C PHE A 263 11.26 10.12 3.47
N MET A 264 10.10 10.04 2.82
CA MET A 264 9.78 10.65 1.53
C MET A 264 8.61 11.64 1.72
N PRO A 265 8.84 12.96 1.71
CA PRO A 265 7.77 13.93 1.89
C PRO A 265 6.81 13.92 0.70
N SER A 266 5.51 13.88 0.99
CA SER A 266 4.49 14.00 -0.06
C SER A 266 4.48 15.39 -0.69
N ALA A 267 4.01 15.50 -1.93
CA ALA A 267 4.02 16.75 -2.69
C ALA A 267 3.32 17.91 -1.96
N ALA A 268 2.29 17.59 -1.16
CA ALA A 268 1.57 18.54 -0.32
C ALA A 268 2.47 19.27 0.70
N TYR A 269 3.57 18.64 1.13
CA TYR A 269 4.52 19.22 2.09
C TYR A 269 5.79 19.78 1.44
N GLN A 270 6.04 19.50 0.17
CA GLN A 270 7.21 20.02 -0.56
C GLN A 270 7.05 21.49 -0.99
N THR A 271 5.82 21.98 -1.17
CA THR A 271 5.57 23.36 -1.63
C THR A 271 6.00 24.41 -0.60
N PHE A 272 6.03 24.05 0.68
CA PHE A 272 6.43 24.97 1.76
C PHE A 272 7.96 25.07 1.95
N SER A 273 8.73 24.11 1.43
CA SER A 273 10.19 24.09 1.56
C SER A 273 10.92 24.65 0.34
N SER A 274 10.22 24.95 -0.75
CA SER A 274 10.82 25.58 -1.93
C SER A 274 11.40 26.96 -1.59
N PRO A 275 12.68 27.24 -1.88
CA PRO A 275 13.29 28.55 -1.63
C PRO A 275 12.52 29.70 -2.29
N PHE A 276 11.94 29.46 -3.47
CA PHE A 276 11.12 30.45 -4.16
C PHE A 276 9.82 30.75 -3.42
N CYS A 277 9.20 29.73 -2.82
CA CYS A 277 7.99 29.92 -2.02
C CYS A 277 8.29 30.73 -0.76
N LEU A 278 9.40 30.42 -0.07
CA LEU A 278 9.85 31.20 1.09
C LEU A 278 10.16 32.65 0.73
N LEU A 279 10.85 32.90 -0.39
CA LEU A 279 11.11 34.25 -0.86
C LEU A 279 9.83 35.02 -1.20
N LEU A 280 8.83 34.37 -1.82
CA LEU A 280 7.54 34.99 -2.09
C LEU A 280 6.77 35.30 -0.80
N ILE A 281 6.77 34.41 0.19
CA ILE A 281 6.15 34.64 1.50
C ILE A 281 6.85 35.81 2.21
N VAL A 282 8.19 35.87 2.20
CA VAL A 282 8.95 36.98 2.78
C VAL A 282 8.66 38.30 2.05
N ALA A 283 8.59 38.29 0.71
CA ALA A 283 8.25 39.48 -0.07
C ALA A 283 6.81 39.97 0.20
N LEU A 284 5.84 39.06 0.26
CA LEU A 284 4.44 39.36 0.59
C LEU A 284 4.29 39.91 2.00
N THR A 285 4.94 39.29 2.98
CA THR A 285 4.92 39.79 4.37
C THR A 285 5.57 41.16 4.49
N PHE A 286 6.69 41.41 3.80
CA PHE A 286 7.30 42.73 3.75
C PHE A 286 6.38 43.78 3.10
N TYR A 287 5.74 43.43 1.98
CA TYR A 287 4.79 44.32 1.30
C TYR A 287 3.56 44.65 2.17
N LEU A 288 3.03 43.65 2.89
CA LEU A 288 1.90 43.83 3.81
C LEU A 288 2.27 44.64 5.06
N LEU A 289 3.47 44.45 5.61
CA LEU A 289 3.95 45.15 6.80
C LEU A 289 4.37 46.60 6.51
N MET A 290 5.00 46.84 5.36
CA MET A 290 5.45 48.19 4.99
C MET A 290 4.31 49.08 4.48
N GLY A 291 3.12 48.51 4.27
CA GLY A 291 1.98 49.19 3.69
C GLY A 291 2.21 49.52 2.21
N THR A 292 1.13 49.60 1.45
CA THR A 292 1.20 50.21 0.12
C THR A 292 1.70 51.66 0.25
N PRO A 293 2.73 52.09 -0.49
CA PRO A 293 3.15 53.49 -0.48
C PRO A 293 2.03 54.44 -0.94
#